data_AF-A0A446ZF55-F1
#
_entry.id   AF-A0A446ZF55-F1
#
_cell.length_a   1.000
_cell.length_b   1.000
_cell.length_c   1.000
_cell.angle_alpha   90.00
_cell.angle_beta   90.00
_cell.angle_gamma   90.00
#
_symmetry.space_group_name_H-M   'P 1'
#
loop_
_entity.id
_entity.type
_entity.pdbx_description
1 polymer ?
#
loop_
_entity_poly.entity_id
_entity_poly.type
_entity_poly.pdbx_seq_one_letter_code
_entity_poly.pdbx_strand_id
1 'polypeptide(L)'
;MAGSLDWAGTTNNIENSCKSVNCDCTTVWEYYQQMAMSLLSNKKDNQNYCIEPGYEARARRIASIYARIYLEMFPFTSNQSLTASTYSGRFYWMGLGAFASKTVAAVFDHIVSKTGSNADALIKSISSDHFNLNSFGVAGIHTFAKGNLWLYMDISVWHFVWAKSSADFKICVGNRNTKTYKKVKSSLYNFPWSGCLTKINNLKATTEIHNAFEQTLPNIEKVFAANALRQDKFTLAAKDLLYHLLQIANQEQINILQKIVWDDPIVQNGADVQRKAGIPKAELILSSEYDGTIKKIHAVRGNVYSYETEFGKKIKSLPESPISTPPSGTKVENQDSRMRWINLAAQKYHRLMLSDVGRPYLEKELRTIAGWNTSKWDDGLSQFDKLFIKIGKDSNDGKGG
;
A
#
# COMPACT_ATOMS: atom_id res chain seq x y z
N MET A 1 1.22 16.24 -23.49
CA MET A 1 2.64 16.01 -23.83
C MET A 1 3.02 14.62 -23.34
N ALA A 2 3.35 13.72 -24.27
CA ALA A 2 3.62 12.31 -24.02
C ALA A 2 5.04 12.13 -23.46
N GLY A 3 5.15 11.66 -22.23
CA GLY A 3 6.40 11.13 -21.69
C GLY A 3 6.38 9.62 -21.89
N SER A 4 7.30 9.09 -22.69
CA SER A 4 7.50 7.64 -22.82
C SER A 4 8.09 7.08 -21.52
N LEU A 5 7.58 5.94 -21.06
CA LEU A 5 8.13 5.18 -19.94
C LEU A 5 9.18 4.14 -20.41
N ASP A 6 9.79 4.31 -21.57
CA ASP A 6 10.87 3.45 -22.05
C ASP A 6 12.23 4.10 -21.82
N TRP A 7 13.03 3.50 -20.94
CA TRP A 7 14.44 3.84 -20.79
C TRP A 7 15.29 2.96 -21.71
N ALA A 8 15.78 3.52 -22.82
CA ALA A 8 16.83 2.89 -23.61
C ALA A 8 18.19 3.21 -22.95
N GLY A 9 18.86 2.19 -22.42
CA GLY A 9 20.25 2.30 -21.97
C GLY A 9 21.17 2.52 -23.17
N THR A 10 22.17 3.40 -23.01
CA THR A 10 23.29 3.50 -23.95
C THR A 10 24.10 2.21 -23.86
N THR A 11 23.89 1.28 -24.78
CA THR A 11 24.77 0.13 -24.94
C THR A 11 26.17 0.60 -25.33
N ASN A 12 27.15 -0.28 -25.15
CA ASN A 12 28.49 0.01 -25.63
C ASN A 12 28.47 0.18 -27.16
N ASN A 13 29.09 1.26 -27.66
CA ASN A 13 29.16 1.56 -29.10
C ASN A 13 30.35 0.88 -29.78
N ILE A 14 31.12 0.08 -29.04
CA ILE A 14 32.31 -0.61 -29.54
C ILE A 14 32.01 -2.11 -29.56
N GLU A 15 32.09 -2.69 -30.75
CA GLU A 15 31.93 -4.13 -30.99
C GLU A 15 32.92 -4.95 -30.14
N ASN A 16 32.46 -6.08 -29.58
CA ASN A 16 33.27 -6.99 -28.76
C ASN A 16 33.98 -6.37 -27.53
N SER A 17 33.38 -5.36 -26.90
CA SER A 17 33.92 -4.82 -25.65
C SER A 17 32.89 -4.72 -24.54
N CYS A 18 33.39 -4.78 -23.30
CA CYS A 18 32.60 -4.62 -22.08
C CYS A 18 32.93 -3.27 -21.46
N LYS A 19 31.93 -2.41 -21.27
CA LYS A 19 32.08 -1.15 -20.55
C LYS A 19 31.16 -1.13 -19.35
N SER A 20 31.71 -0.82 -18.17
CA SER A 20 30.91 -0.62 -16.97
C SER A 20 30.04 0.62 -17.16
N VAL A 21 28.73 0.44 -17.16
CA VAL A 21 27.77 1.55 -17.12
C VAL A 21 27.56 1.90 -15.66
N ASN A 22 28.19 2.97 -15.20
CA ASN A 22 27.92 3.54 -13.88
C ASN A 22 26.69 4.44 -13.99
N CYS A 23 25.57 4.01 -13.43
CA CYS A 23 24.41 4.87 -13.27
C CYS A 23 24.64 5.80 -12.07
N ASP A 24 24.42 7.09 -12.23
CA ASP A 24 24.41 8.00 -11.08
C ASP A 24 23.21 7.67 -10.17
N CYS A 25 23.29 8.08 -8.90
CA CYS A 25 22.23 7.80 -7.93
C CYS A 25 20.87 8.35 -8.35
N THR A 26 20.85 9.48 -9.07
CA THR A 26 19.59 10.04 -9.58
C THR A 26 18.94 9.07 -10.57
N THR A 27 19.73 8.54 -11.51
CA THR A 27 19.28 7.57 -12.51
C THR A 27 18.73 6.29 -11.86
N VAL A 28 19.38 5.79 -10.80
CA VAL A 28 18.87 4.65 -10.02
C VAL A 28 17.48 4.95 -9.46
N TRP A 29 17.31 6.07 -8.76
CA TRP A 29 16.02 6.44 -8.17
C TRP A 29 14.93 6.69 -9.21
N GLU A 30 15.28 7.32 -10.33
CA GLU A 30 14.34 7.55 -11.44
C GLU A 30 13.84 6.25 -12.06
N TYR A 31 14.74 5.29 -12.32
CA TYR A 31 14.38 3.99 -12.87
C TYR A 31 13.36 3.26 -11.98
N TYR A 32 13.61 3.21 -10.66
CA TYR A 32 12.70 2.54 -9.74
C TYR A 32 11.42 3.33 -9.44
N GLN A 33 11.46 4.66 -9.55
CA GLN A 33 10.23 5.47 -9.50
C GLN A 33 9.35 5.19 -10.73
N GLN A 34 9.94 5.10 -11.92
CA GLN A 34 9.26 4.73 -13.15
C GLN A 34 8.66 3.33 -13.08
N MET A 35 9.41 2.37 -12.52
CA MET A 35 8.89 1.04 -12.23
C MET A 35 7.64 1.12 -11.32
N ALA A 36 7.71 1.85 -10.21
CA ALA A 36 6.54 2.04 -9.33
C ALA A 36 5.33 2.64 -10.06
N MET A 37 5.56 3.68 -10.86
CA MET A 37 4.52 4.31 -11.67
C MET A 37 3.88 3.34 -12.68
N SER A 38 4.68 2.52 -13.35
CA SER A 38 4.18 1.53 -14.32
C SER A 38 3.31 0.45 -13.67
N LEU A 39 3.62 0.03 -12.44
CA LEU A 39 2.89 -1.03 -11.74
C LEU A 39 1.47 -0.61 -11.34
N LEU A 40 1.23 0.69 -11.18
CA LEU A 40 -0.11 1.25 -10.97
C LEU A 40 -0.80 1.72 -12.24
N SER A 41 -0.18 1.50 -13.40
CA SER A 41 -0.69 1.99 -14.68
C SER A 41 -1.12 0.85 -15.60
N ASN A 42 -2.06 1.14 -16.48
CA ASN A 42 -2.48 0.32 -17.59
C ASN A 42 -1.76 0.80 -18.85
N LYS A 43 -1.23 -0.14 -19.64
CA LYS A 43 -0.72 0.18 -20.98
C LYS A 43 -1.90 0.55 -21.89
N LYS A 44 -1.86 1.73 -22.51
CA LYS A 44 -2.88 2.20 -23.46
C LYS A 44 -2.51 1.86 -24.90
N ASP A 45 -1.24 2.05 -25.24
CA ASP A 45 -0.64 1.70 -26.53
C ASP A 45 0.86 1.38 -26.34
N ASN A 46 1.63 1.26 -27.43
CA ASN A 46 3.03 0.85 -27.37
C ASN A 46 3.93 1.78 -26.54
N GLN A 47 3.57 3.05 -26.32
CA GLN A 47 4.42 4.03 -25.62
C GLN A 47 3.71 4.74 -24.46
N ASN A 48 2.38 4.63 -24.34
CA ASN A 48 1.60 5.37 -23.36
C ASN A 48 1.02 4.48 -22.27
N TYR A 49 1.14 4.96 -21.03
CA TYR A 49 0.56 4.36 -19.83
C TYR A 49 -0.42 5.34 -19.20
N CYS A 50 -1.52 4.81 -18.65
CA CYS A 50 -2.50 5.57 -17.89
C CYS A 50 -2.64 4.97 -16.50
N ILE A 51 -2.58 5.79 -15.47
CA ILE A 51 -2.83 5.32 -14.10
C ILE A 51 -4.18 4.61 -14.01
N GLU A 52 -4.26 3.55 -13.22
CA GLU A 52 -5.52 2.87 -12.94
C GLU A 52 -6.53 3.87 -12.33
N PRO A 53 -7.68 4.13 -12.99
CA PRO A 53 -8.63 5.15 -12.54
C PRO A 53 -9.43 4.74 -11.29
N GLY A 54 -9.57 3.45 -11.00
CA GLY A 54 -10.32 2.99 -9.83
C GLY A 54 -9.53 3.10 -8.53
N TYR A 55 -10.07 3.77 -7.51
CA TYR A 55 -9.40 3.86 -6.19
C TYR A 55 -9.29 2.48 -5.53
N GLU A 56 -10.37 1.69 -5.59
CA GLU A 56 -10.40 0.30 -5.16
C GLU A 56 -9.35 -0.54 -5.90
N ALA A 57 -9.36 -0.51 -7.23
CA ALA A 57 -8.46 -1.28 -8.06
C ALA A 57 -6.99 -0.90 -7.81
N ARG A 58 -6.69 0.39 -7.64
CA ARG A 58 -5.36 0.88 -7.22
C ARG A 58 -4.96 0.34 -5.86
N ALA A 59 -5.84 0.42 -4.86
CA ALA A 59 -5.54 -0.07 -3.52
C ALA A 59 -5.31 -1.60 -3.49
N ARG A 60 -6.00 -2.36 -4.35
CA ARG A 60 -5.73 -3.79 -4.57
C ARG A 60 -4.39 -4.06 -5.25
N ARG A 61 -4.03 -3.28 -6.28
CA ARG A 61 -2.70 -3.37 -6.90
C ARG A 61 -1.60 -3.07 -5.89
N ILE A 62 -1.76 -2.03 -5.07
CA ILE A 62 -0.81 -1.67 -4.02
C ILE A 62 -0.69 -2.80 -2.99
N ALA A 63 -1.82 -3.35 -2.52
CA ALA A 63 -1.82 -4.51 -1.62
C ALA A 63 -1.07 -5.70 -2.23
N SER A 64 -1.31 -5.97 -3.51
CA SER A 64 -0.65 -7.01 -4.28
C SER A 64 0.86 -6.81 -4.38
N ILE A 65 1.30 -5.59 -4.66
CA ILE A 65 2.72 -5.26 -4.79
C ILE A 65 3.41 -5.38 -3.43
N TYR A 66 2.80 -4.90 -2.35
CA TYR A 66 3.32 -5.08 -1.00
C TYR A 66 3.44 -6.56 -0.62
N ALA A 67 2.41 -7.38 -0.90
CA ALA A 67 2.48 -8.81 -0.68
C ALA A 67 3.61 -9.46 -1.50
N ARG A 68 3.79 -9.05 -2.76
CA ARG A 68 4.88 -9.51 -3.63
C ARG A 68 6.26 -9.07 -3.11
N ILE A 69 6.41 -7.87 -2.57
CA ILE A 69 7.67 -7.43 -1.93
C ILE A 69 7.97 -8.31 -0.72
N TYR A 70 7.00 -8.54 0.17
CA TYR A 70 7.18 -9.43 1.32
C TYR A 70 7.60 -10.84 0.90
N LEU A 71 6.95 -11.37 -0.13
CA LEU A 71 7.21 -12.71 -0.68
C LEU A 71 8.43 -12.76 -1.62
N GLU A 72 9.15 -11.65 -1.82
CA GLU A 72 10.32 -11.54 -2.71
C GLU A 72 10.04 -11.98 -4.16
N MET A 73 8.88 -11.59 -4.66
CA MET A 73 8.35 -11.99 -5.96
C MET A 73 8.71 -10.98 -7.05
N PHE A 74 10.00 -10.93 -7.39
CA PHE A 74 10.56 -10.08 -8.45
C PHE A 74 11.01 -10.91 -9.67
N PRO A 75 10.84 -10.43 -10.91
CA PRO A 75 10.03 -9.27 -11.31
C PRO A 75 8.54 -9.52 -11.10
N PHE A 76 7.74 -8.45 -10.97
CA PHE A 76 6.30 -8.54 -10.72
C PHE A 76 5.50 -9.03 -11.95
N THR A 77 5.75 -10.26 -12.40
CA THR A 77 5.09 -10.88 -13.56
C THR A 77 3.92 -11.76 -13.10
N SER A 78 2.95 -11.97 -13.98
CA SER A 78 1.74 -12.77 -13.69
C SER A 78 1.98 -14.28 -13.70
N ASN A 79 3.11 -14.76 -14.26
CA ASN A 79 3.27 -16.18 -14.64
C ASN A 79 4.41 -16.91 -13.89
N GLN A 80 5.03 -16.29 -12.87
CA GLN A 80 6.08 -16.96 -12.11
C GLN A 80 5.46 -17.83 -11.01
N SER A 81 5.80 -19.11 -10.99
CA SER A 81 5.46 -20.02 -9.88
C SER A 81 5.89 -19.37 -8.56
N LEU A 82 4.94 -19.23 -7.62
CA LEU A 82 5.10 -18.44 -6.40
C LEU A 82 6.00 -19.19 -5.40
N THR A 83 7.27 -19.45 -5.68
CA THR A 83 8.19 -20.00 -4.67
C THR A 83 8.82 -18.84 -3.91
N ALA A 84 8.58 -18.81 -2.59
CA ALA A 84 9.20 -17.82 -1.71
C ALA A 84 10.72 -18.00 -1.73
N SER A 85 11.46 -16.91 -1.92
CA SER A 85 12.92 -16.92 -1.86
C SER A 85 13.43 -17.12 -0.42
N THR A 86 14.74 -17.33 -0.28
CA THR A 86 15.47 -17.36 0.99
C THR A 86 15.17 -16.13 1.87
N TYR A 87 14.88 -14.99 1.26
CA TYR A 87 14.67 -13.71 1.95
C TYR A 87 13.20 -13.34 2.17
N SER A 88 12.24 -14.17 1.73
CA SER A 88 10.82 -13.88 1.92
C SER A 88 10.48 -13.66 3.40
N GLY A 89 9.98 -12.47 3.71
CA GLY A 89 9.70 -12.01 5.06
C GLY A 89 10.65 -10.92 5.58
N ARG A 90 11.81 -10.68 4.94
CA ARG A 90 12.76 -9.65 5.41
C ARG A 90 12.17 -8.24 5.41
N PHE A 91 11.36 -7.93 4.39
CA PHE A 91 10.62 -6.68 4.30
C PHE A 91 9.32 -6.77 5.11
N TYR A 92 9.48 -6.88 6.42
CA TYR A 92 8.44 -7.39 7.31
C TYR A 92 7.15 -6.54 7.33
N TRP A 93 7.27 -5.21 7.25
CA TRP A 93 6.12 -4.29 7.16
C TRP A 93 5.29 -4.50 5.89
N MET A 94 5.90 -4.91 4.77
CA MET A 94 5.17 -5.06 3.51
C MET A 94 4.07 -6.13 3.60
N GLY A 95 4.22 -7.14 4.45
CA GLY A 95 3.15 -8.11 4.71
C GLY A 95 1.96 -7.46 5.46
N LEU A 96 2.24 -6.71 6.54
CA LEU A 96 1.19 -5.98 7.27
C LEU A 96 0.54 -4.87 6.42
N GLY A 97 1.36 -4.12 5.67
CA GLY A 97 0.94 -3.09 4.74
C GLY A 97 0.06 -3.63 3.62
N ALA A 98 0.29 -4.86 3.15
CA ALA A 98 -0.59 -5.51 2.18
C ALA A 98 -2.01 -5.69 2.72
N PHE A 99 -2.15 -6.19 3.96
CA PHE A 99 -3.45 -6.32 4.62
C PHE A 99 -4.11 -4.95 4.89
N ALA A 100 -3.32 -3.95 5.25
CA ALA A 100 -3.80 -2.58 5.45
C ALA A 100 -4.32 -1.97 4.13
N SER A 101 -3.57 -2.08 3.03
CA SER A 101 -4.00 -1.59 1.71
C SER A 101 -5.21 -2.37 1.18
N LYS A 102 -5.31 -3.67 1.46
CA LYS A 102 -6.52 -4.45 1.16
C LYS A 102 -7.74 -3.92 1.92
N THR A 103 -7.56 -3.56 3.19
CA THR A 103 -8.63 -2.97 4.00
C THR A 103 -9.08 -1.62 3.41
N VAL A 104 -8.13 -0.81 2.93
CA VAL A 104 -8.44 0.42 2.18
C VAL A 104 -9.23 0.13 0.91
N ALA A 105 -8.86 -0.91 0.14
CA ALA A 105 -9.62 -1.31 -1.04
C ALA A 105 -11.06 -1.70 -0.71
N ALA A 106 -11.28 -2.47 0.37
CA ALA A 106 -12.62 -2.85 0.81
C ALA A 106 -13.47 -1.64 1.25
N VAL A 107 -12.84 -0.62 1.85
CA VAL A 107 -13.51 0.66 2.15
C VAL A 107 -13.92 1.38 0.86
N PHE A 108 -13.05 1.44 -0.14
CA PHE A 108 -13.38 2.04 -1.43
C PHE A 108 -14.48 1.26 -2.16
N ASP A 109 -14.42 -0.07 -2.18
CA ASP A 109 -15.46 -0.91 -2.76
C ASP A 109 -16.81 -0.68 -2.09
N HIS A 110 -16.88 -0.62 -0.76
CA HIS A 110 -18.14 -0.40 -0.05
C HIS A 110 -18.79 0.94 -0.44
N ILE A 111 -17.99 1.99 -0.57
CA ILE A 111 -18.51 3.31 -0.91
C ILE A 111 -18.93 3.34 -2.38
N VAL A 112 -18.11 2.81 -3.29
CA VAL A 112 -18.38 2.78 -4.74
C VAL A 112 -19.54 1.85 -5.10
N SER A 113 -19.56 0.62 -4.56
CA SER A 113 -20.57 -0.41 -4.86
C SER A 113 -21.95 -0.11 -4.26
N LYS A 114 -22.02 0.75 -3.23
CA LYS A 114 -23.29 1.28 -2.72
C LYS A 114 -23.79 2.50 -3.47
N THR A 115 -22.99 3.08 -4.36
CA THR A 115 -23.32 4.28 -5.13
C THR A 115 -23.19 4.04 -6.62
N GLY A 116 -23.75 2.94 -7.13
CA GLY A 116 -23.99 2.84 -8.57
C GLY A 116 -24.64 4.15 -9.03
N SER A 117 -23.94 4.93 -9.85
CA SER A 117 -24.24 6.30 -10.30
C SER A 117 -24.17 7.45 -9.26
N ASN A 118 -23.39 8.48 -9.59
CA ASN A 118 -23.38 9.83 -9.00
C ASN A 118 -23.32 9.94 -7.47
N ALA A 119 -22.18 9.59 -6.87
CA ALA A 119 -21.88 9.87 -5.46
C ALA A 119 -22.16 11.34 -5.06
N ASP A 120 -21.96 12.27 -5.98
CA ASP A 120 -22.17 13.72 -5.76
C ASP A 120 -23.66 14.14 -5.75
N ALA A 121 -24.55 13.40 -6.43
CA ALA A 121 -25.98 13.68 -6.47
C ALA A 121 -26.73 13.05 -5.28
N LEU A 122 -26.30 11.87 -4.83
CA LEU A 122 -26.89 11.19 -3.67
C LEU A 122 -26.42 11.80 -2.34
N ILE A 123 -25.17 12.25 -2.20
CA ILE A 123 -24.73 12.98 -1.00
C ILE A 123 -25.52 14.29 -0.81
N LYS A 124 -25.91 14.94 -1.93
CA LYS A 124 -26.84 16.08 -1.94
C LYS A 124 -28.30 15.73 -1.69
N SER A 125 -28.72 14.46 -1.84
CA SER A 125 -30.11 14.04 -1.60
C SER A 125 -30.31 13.35 -0.25
N ILE A 126 -29.25 12.84 0.38
CA ILE A 126 -29.27 12.35 1.78
C ILE A 126 -29.09 13.52 2.77
N SER A 127 -28.66 14.69 2.29
CA SER A 127 -28.61 15.93 3.06
C SER A 127 -29.99 16.56 3.27
N SER A 128 -31.01 15.76 3.63
CA SER A 128 -32.23 16.29 4.22
C SER A 128 -32.00 16.55 5.71
N ASP A 129 -31.79 17.83 6.01
CA ASP A 129 -32.03 18.57 7.26
C ASP A 129 -31.47 18.11 8.62
N HIS A 130 -30.97 16.89 8.83
CA HIS A 130 -30.47 16.48 10.17
C HIS A 130 -29.15 15.69 10.22
N PHE A 131 -28.44 15.52 9.10
CA PHE A 131 -27.13 14.84 9.14
C PHE A 131 -26.15 15.41 8.10
N ASN A 132 -25.16 16.18 8.55
CA ASN A 132 -24.18 16.85 7.69
C ASN A 132 -23.07 15.86 7.26
N LEU A 133 -23.42 14.94 6.35
CA LEU A 133 -22.50 13.96 5.75
C LEU A 133 -21.39 14.63 4.89
N ASN A 134 -21.47 15.94 4.63
CA ASN A 134 -20.44 16.71 3.93
C ASN A 134 -19.07 16.68 4.64
N SER A 135 -19.06 16.41 5.94
CA SER A 135 -17.83 16.37 6.76
C SER A 135 -16.99 15.10 6.57
N PHE A 136 -17.59 14.01 6.04
CA PHE A 136 -16.89 12.79 5.62
C PHE A 136 -17.17 12.45 4.14
N GLY A 137 -17.53 13.46 3.35
CA GLY A 137 -17.94 13.30 1.96
C GLY A 137 -16.82 12.82 1.04
N VAL A 138 -17.09 12.84 -0.26
CA VAL A 138 -16.18 12.53 -1.39
C VAL A 138 -14.74 13.06 -1.16
N ALA A 139 -14.59 14.23 -0.54
CA ALA A 139 -13.30 14.84 -0.19
C ALA A 139 -12.42 14.02 0.78
N GLY A 140 -13.01 13.33 1.77
CA GLY A 140 -12.28 12.44 2.67
C GLY A 140 -11.74 11.23 1.92
N ILE A 141 -12.54 10.66 1.01
CA ILE A 141 -12.15 9.51 0.16
C ILE A 141 -10.99 9.88 -0.76
N HIS A 142 -11.06 11.04 -1.41
CA HIS A 142 -9.94 11.56 -2.21
C HIS A 142 -8.66 11.71 -1.39
N THR A 143 -8.78 12.16 -0.15
CA THR A 143 -7.63 12.32 0.74
C THR A 143 -7.02 10.98 1.16
N PHE A 144 -7.83 9.96 1.43
CA PHE A 144 -7.33 8.60 1.66
C PHE A 144 -6.74 7.95 0.39
N ALA A 145 -7.35 8.18 -0.78
CA ALA A 145 -6.81 7.70 -2.06
C ALA A 145 -5.46 8.35 -2.39
N LYS A 146 -5.32 9.65 -2.12
CA LYS A 146 -4.05 10.39 -2.17
C LYS A 146 -3.02 9.78 -1.21
N GLY A 147 -3.41 9.52 0.03
CA GLY A 147 -2.56 8.85 1.01
C GLY A 147 -2.03 7.50 0.53
N ASN A 148 -2.93 6.62 0.07
CA ASN A 148 -2.58 5.29 -0.43
C ASN A 148 -1.64 5.34 -1.64
N LEU A 149 -1.89 6.26 -2.59
CA LEU A 149 -1.02 6.45 -3.77
C LEU A 149 0.39 6.91 -3.38
N TRP A 150 0.50 7.98 -2.59
CA TRP A 150 1.79 8.60 -2.29
C TRP A 150 2.60 7.83 -1.25
N LEU A 151 1.95 7.06 -0.37
CA LEU A 151 2.62 6.04 0.44
C LEU A 151 3.31 5.01 -0.44
N TYR A 152 2.59 4.46 -1.41
CA TYR A 152 3.15 3.50 -2.35
C TYR A 152 4.35 4.09 -3.12
N MET A 153 4.18 5.30 -3.68
CA MET A 153 5.24 5.98 -4.44
C MET A 153 6.49 6.28 -3.62
N ASP A 154 6.35 6.48 -2.31
CA ASP A 154 7.47 6.58 -1.39
C ASP A 154 8.09 5.21 -1.14
N ILE A 155 7.32 4.31 -0.52
CA ILE A 155 7.89 3.17 0.18
C ILE A 155 8.36 2.06 -0.75
N SER A 156 7.65 1.82 -1.86
CA SER A 156 7.97 0.70 -2.76
C SER A 156 9.35 0.89 -3.40
N VAL A 157 9.72 2.14 -3.71
CA VAL A 157 10.99 2.47 -4.39
C VAL A 157 12.19 2.15 -3.50
N TRP A 158 12.13 2.45 -2.20
CA TRP A 158 13.17 2.06 -1.24
C TRP A 158 13.40 0.54 -1.25
N HIS A 159 12.30 -0.22 -1.22
CA HIS A 159 12.31 -1.68 -1.26
C HIS A 159 12.89 -2.22 -2.57
N PHE A 160 12.51 -1.64 -3.72
CA PHE A 160 13.01 -2.10 -5.02
C PHE A 160 14.51 -1.90 -5.18
N VAL A 161 15.04 -0.75 -4.73
CA VAL A 161 16.47 -0.48 -4.81
C VAL A 161 17.24 -1.42 -3.89
N TRP A 162 16.82 -1.59 -2.64
CA TRP A 162 17.47 -2.52 -1.71
C TRP A 162 17.45 -3.96 -2.22
N ALA A 163 16.28 -4.42 -2.68
CA ALA A 163 16.12 -5.78 -3.20
C ALA A 163 17.01 -6.06 -4.41
N LYS A 164 17.25 -5.05 -5.26
CA LYS A 164 18.18 -5.17 -6.38
C LYS A 164 19.63 -5.18 -5.93
N SER A 165 20.01 -4.21 -5.11
CA SER A 165 21.39 -3.97 -4.70
C SER A 165 21.42 -3.13 -3.43
N SER A 166 21.63 -3.79 -2.28
CA SER A 166 21.82 -3.11 -1.00
C SER A 166 23.11 -2.27 -0.97
N ALA A 167 24.09 -2.58 -1.82
CA ALA A 167 25.29 -1.76 -2.00
C ALA A 167 24.95 -0.42 -2.68
N ASP A 168 24.22 -0.44 -3.80
CA ASP A 168 23.81 0.79 -4.49
C ASP A 168 22.86 1.61 -3.61
N PHE A 169 21.97 0.94 -2.86
CA PHE A 169 21.11 1.61 -1.89
C PHE A 169 21.93 2.45 -0.91
N LYS A 170 22.93 1.86 -0.25
CA LYS A 170 23.75 2.55 0.76
C LYS A 170 24.51 3.75 0.18
N ILE A 171 24.99 3.64 -1.05
CA ILE A 171 25.66 4.74 -1.75
C ILE A 171 24.64 5.86 -2.09
N CYS A 172 23.42 5.48 -2.46
CA CYS A 172 22.47 6.40 -3.08
C CYS A 172 21.35 6.91 -2.18
N VAL A 173 21.15 6.37 -0.97
CA VAL A 173 20.03 6.69 -0.07
C VAL A 173 19.87 8.20 0.18
N GLY A 174 20.98 8.91 0.40
CA GLY A 174 20.98 10.36 0.64
C GLY A 174 20.65 11.23 -0.58
N ASN A 175 20.67 10.65 -1.78
CA ASN A 175 20.48 11.37 -3.04
C ASN A 175 19.04 11.32 -3.58
N ARG A 176 18.15 10.50 -3.01
CA ARG A 176 16.75 10.44 -3.48
C ARG A 176 16.06 11.78 -3.24
N ASN A 177 15.61 12.42 -4.31
CA ASN A 177 14.87 13.68 -4.23
C ASN A 177 14.10 13.91 -5.53
N THR A 178 12.76 13.91 -5.47
CA THR A 178 11.94 14.05 -6.70
C THR A 178 12.10 15.41 -7.40
N LYS A 179 12.69 16.43 -6.74
CA LYS A 179 13.00 17.72 -7.38
C LYS A 179 14.17 17.64 -8.34
N THR A 180 15.13 16.74 -8.11
CA THR A 180 16.36 16.61 -8.91
C THR A 180 16.22 15.62 -10.07
N TYR A 181 15.10 14.90 -10.13
CA TYR A 181 14.75 14.02 -11.23
C TYR A 181 14.77 14.79 -12.57
N LYS A 182 15.29 14.15 -13.61
CA LYS A 182 15.45 14.71 -14.96
C LYS A 182 14.51 14.03 -15.96
N LYS A 183 14.49 12.70 -15.98
CA LYS A 183 13.75 11.87 -16.95
C LYS A 183 12.30 11.65 -16.55
N VAL A 184 12.05 11.34 -15.28
CA VAL A 184 10.71 10.90 -14.82
C VAL A 184 9.93 12.02 -14.15
N LYS A 185 10.55 13.19 -13.94
CA LYS A 185 9.96 14.31 -13.21
C LYS A 185 8.65 14.79 -13.82
N SER A 186 8.59 14.99 -15.14
CA SER A 186 7.37 15.43 -15.81
C SER A 186 6.23 14.44 -15.61
N SER A 187 6.49 13.15 -15.84
CA SER A 187 5.52 12.07 -15.64
C SER A 187 5.07 11.97 -14.18
N LEU A 188 6.00 12.02 -13.22
CA LEU A 188 5.69 11.97 -11.79
C LEU A 188 4.83 13.16 -11.34
N TYR A 189 5.11 14.36 -11.86
CA TYR A 189 4.34 15.57 -11.51
C TYR A 189 2.97 15.62 -12.21
N ASN A 190 2.75 14.75 -13.19
CA ASN A 190 1.43 14.53 -13.80
C ASN A 190 0.59 13.49 -13.04
N PHE A 191 1.14 12.76 -12.07
CA PHE A 191 0.33 11.88 -11.21
C PHE A 191 -0.63 12.70 -10.34
N PRO A 192 -1.81 12.14 -9.99
CA PRO A 192 -2.77 12.80 -9.12
C PRO A 192 -2.15 13.24 -7.80
N TRP A 193 -2.50 14.45 -7.36
CA TRP A 193 -2.07 15.08 -6.12
C TRP A 193 -0.55 15.29 -5.96
N SER A 194 0.21 15.32 -7.05
CA SER A 194 1.67 15.55 -7.03
C SER A 194 2.11 16.83 -6.32
N GLY A 195 1.22 17.81 -6.18
CA GLY A 195 1.45 18.99 -5.34
C GLY A 195 1.80 18.67 -3.88
N CYS A 196 1.43 17.49 -3.37
CA CYS A 196 1.75 17.08 -2.01
C CYS A 196 3.23 16.70 -1.81
N LEU A 197 4.00 16.47 -2.88
CA LEU A 197 5.41 16.08 -2.82
C LEU A 197 6.25 17.01 -1.94
N THR A 198 5.97 18.32 -1.98
CA THR A 198 6.67 19.30 -1.15
C THR A 198 6.41 19.10 0.35
N LYS A 199 5.19 18.72 0.74
CA LYS A 199 4.80 18.44 2.13
C LYS A 199 5.49 17.19 2.68
N ILE A 200 5.74 16.20 1.83
CA ILE A 200 6.42 14.93 2.18
C ILE A 200 7.90 14.95 1.82
N ASN A 201 8.51 16.13 1.91
CA ASN A 201 9.95 16.36 1.70
C ASN A 201 10.50 15.78 0.39
N ASN A 202 9.69 15.76 -0.67
CA ASN A 202 10.06 15.28 -2.01
C ASN A 202 10.65 13.86 -2.00
N LEU A 203 10.12 12.99 -1.13
CA LEU A 203 10.50 11.59 -0.97
C LEU A 203 11.99 11.37 -0.63
N LYS A 204 12.61 12.35 0.04
CA LYS A 204 13.97 12.21 0.58
C LYS A 204 14.01 11.17 1.69
N ALA A 205 15.19 10.57 1.88
CA ALA A 205 15.44 9.68 3.00
C ALA A 205 15.17 10.36 4.34
N THR A 206 14.70 9.55 5.29
CA THR A 206 14.43 9.92 6.68
C THR A 206 15.25 9.01 7.60
N THR A 207 15.34 9.36 8.88
CA THR A 207 16.01 8.53 9.88
C THR A 207 15.37 7.12 9.93
N GLU A 208 14.06 7.02 9.78
CA GLU A 208 13.34 5.74 9.73
C GLU A 208 13.80 4.86 8.57
N ILE A 209 14.03 5.44 7.37
CA ILE A 209 14.55 4.72 6.21
C ILE A 209 15.97 4.22 6.48
N HIS A 210 16.85 5.05 7.03
CA HIS A 210 18.21 4.63 7.40
C HIS A 210 18.20 3.49 8.44
N ASN A 211 17.36 3.61 9.48
CA ASN A 211 17.24 2.61 10.53
C ASN A 211 16.70 1.27 10.01
N ALA A 212 15.63 1.32 9.20
CA ALA A 212 15.02 0.10 8.66
C ALA A 212 15.96 -0.61 7.68
N PHE A 213 16.51 0.13 6.71
CA PHE A 213 17.27 -0.48 5.64
C PHE A 213 18.73 -0.70 6.01
N GLU A 214 19.48 0.34 6.38
CA GLU A 214 20.93 0.20 6.53
C GLU A 214 21.34 -0.47 7.84
N GLN A 215 20.60 -0.22 8.93
CA GLN A 215 20.97 -0.73 10.25
C GLN A 215 20.34 -2.08 10.58
N THR A 216 19.14 -2.36 10.05
CA THR A 216 18.35 -3.53 10.50
C THR A 216 18.29 -4.66 9.48
N LEU A 217 18.06 -4.37 8.18
CA LEU A 217 17.98 -5.42 7.17
C LEU A 217 19.23 -6.30 7.08
N PRO A 218 20.48 -5.80 7.20
CA PRO A 218 21.66 -6.68 7.18
C PRO A 218 21.64 -7.77 8.27
N ASN A 219 21.09 -7.47 9.45
CA ASN A 219 20.98 -8.45 10.54
C ASN A 219 19.93 -9.51 10.21
N ILE A 220 18.77 -9.09 9.70
CA ILE A 220 17.71 -9.99 9.24
C ILE A 220 18.22 -10.89 8.12
N GLU A 221 18.88 -10.31 7.11
CA GLU A 221 19.42 -11.03 5.96
C GLU A 221 20.48 -12.05 6.37
N LYS A 222 21.36 -11.72 7.32
CA LYS A 222 22.33 -12.67 7.88
C LYS A 222 21.64 -13.90 8.48
N VAL A 223 20.57 -13.71 9.24
CA VAL A 223 19.78 -14.83 9.81
C VAL A 223 19.06 -15.60 8.71
N PHE A 224 18.46 -14.91 7.74
CA PHE A 224 17.67 -15.53 6.67
C PHE A 224 18.54 -16.31 5.69
N ALA A 225 19.80 -15.91 5.49
CA ALA A 225 20.79 -16.61 4.68
C ALA A 225 21.33 -17.89 5.35
N ALA A 226 21.17 -18.06 6.67
CA ALA A 226 21.64 -19.24 7.37
C ALA A 226 20.92 -20.52 6.92
N ASN A 227 21.60 -21.67 7.02
CA ASN A 227 20.98 -22.97 6.77
C ASN A 227 20.20 -23.42 8.03
N ALA A 228 19.00 -22.89 8.21
CA ALA A 228 18.11 -23.18 9.32
C ALA A 228 16.65 -23.32 8.85
N LEU A 229 15.81 -23.93 9.67
CA LEU A 229 14.37 -24.02 9.38
C LEU A 229 13.77 -22.61 9.32
N ARG A 230 12.74 -22.44 8.48
CA ARG A 230 12.07 -21.14 8.30
C ARG A 230 11.50 -20.60 9.62
N GLN A 231 11.00 -21.49 10.49
CA GLN A 231 10.52 -21.12 11.82
C GLN A 231 11.64 -20.52 12.68
N ASP A 232 12.78 -21.20 12.76
CA ASP A 232 13.92 -20.75 13.55
C ASP A 232 14.45 -19.40 13.06
N LYS A 233 14.49 -19.18 11.74
CA LYS A 233 14.89 -17.89 11.15
C LYS A 233 14.02 -16.73 11.65
N PHE A 234 12.70 -16.92 11.66
CA PHE A 234 11.77 -15.89 12.15
C PHE A 234 11.91 -15.67 13.65
N THR A 235 12.07 -16.73 14.43
CA THR A 235 12.31 -16.63 15.88
C THR A 235 13.63 -15.91 16.19
N LEU A 236 14.72 -16.27 15.51
CA LEU A 236 16.04 -15.66 15.69
C LEU A 236 16.07 -14.19 15.27
N ALA A 237 15.40 -13.84 14.17
CA ALA A 237 15.31 -12.46 13.68
C ALA A 237 14.17 -11.66 14.33
N ALA A 238 13.43 -12.20 15.30
CA ALA A 238 12.16 -11.64 15.76
C ALA A 238 12.25 -10.16 16.16
N LYS A 239 13.27 -9.81 16.95
CA LYS A 239 13.50 -8.43 17.41
C LYS A 239 13.75 -7.48 16.24
N ASP A 240 14.63 -7.87 15.31
CA ASP A 240 15.00 -7.05 14.15
C ASP A 240 13.82 -6.93 13.18
N LEU A 241 13.04 -8.00 12.98
CA LEU A 241 11.83 -7.98 12.16
C LEU A 241 10.80 -6.98 12.71
N LEU A 242 10.50 -7.03 14.01
CA LEU A 242 9.56 -6.09 14.64
C LEU A 242 10.10 -4.66 14.59
N TYR A 243 11.39 -4.45 14.85
CA TYR A 243 12.00 -3.13 14.77
C TYR A 243 11.93 -2.56 13.36
N HIS A 244 12.34 -3.33 12.33
CA HIS A 244 12.20 -2.96 10.92
C HIS A 244 10.76 -2.56 10.61
N LEU A 245 9.79 -3.37 11.04
CA LEU A 245 8.38 -3.09 10.80
C LEU A 245 7.94 -1.75 11.38
N LEU A 246 8.31 -1.46 12.63
CA LEU A 246 7.95 -0.22 13.30
C LEU A 246 8.63 1.01 12.69
N GLN A 247 9.86 0.90 12.20
CA GLN A 247 10.53 1.99 11.48
C GLN A 247 9.77 2.35 10.20
N ILE A 248 9.39 1.35 9.40
CA ILE A 248 8.61 1.62 8.18
C ILE A 248 7.19 2.13 8.53
N ALA A 249 6.57 1.62 9.59
CA ALA A 249 5.30 2.13 10.08
C ALA A 249 5.39 3.61 10.44
N ASN A 250 6.46 4.05 11.13
CA ASN A 250 6.70 5.46 11.44
C ASN A 250 6.89 6.29 10.16
N GLN A 251 7.66 5.80 9.20
CA GLN A 251 7.82 6.48 7.90
C GLN A 251 6.46 6.72 7.24
N GLU A 252 5.63 5.68 7.12
CA GLU A 252 4.34 5.81 6.48
C GLU A 252 3.35 6.68 7.28
N GLN A 253 3.21 6.41 8.58
CA GLN A 253 2.17 7.01 9.41
C GLN A 253 2.47 8.44 9.84
N ILE A 254 3.74 8.78 10.07
CA ILE A 254 4.16 10.08 10.61
C ILE A 254 4.72 10.95 9.48
N ASN A 255 5.68 10.43 8.72
CA ASN A 255 6.38 11.27 7.73
C ASN A 255 5.57 11.53 6.46
N ILE A 256 4.61 10.64 6.13
CA ILE A 256 3.77 10.74 4.94
C ILE A 256 2.30 11.03 5.31
N LEU A 257 1.60 10.07 5.94
CA LEU A 257 0.15 10.16 6.15
C LEU A 257 -0.26 11.30 7.07
N GLN A 258 0.51 11.60 8.11
CA GLN A 258 0.16 12.74 8.97
C GLN A 258 0.05 14.01 8.13
N LYS A 259 1.05 14.27 7.28
CA LYS A 259 1.18 15.51 6.51
C LYS A 259 0.19 15.67 5.36
N ILE A 260 -0.25 14.56 4.75
CA ILE A 260 -1.10 14.60 3.54
C ILE A 260 -2.51 14.08 3.77
N VAL A 261 -2.77 13.38 4.89
CA VAL A 261 -4.09 12.84 5.24
C VAL A 261 -4.58 13.39 6.56
N TRP A 262 -3.87 13.14 7.66
CA TRP A 262 -4.41 13.38 9.00
C TRP A 262 -4.36 14.85 9.47
N ASP A 263 -3.48 15.66 8.88
CA ASP A 263 -3.45 17.12 9.08
C ASP A 263 -4.50 17.85 8.23
N ASP A 264 -5.23 17.14 7.36
CA ASP A 264 -6.30 17.73 6.57
C ASP A 264 -7.54 17.98 7.45
N PRO A 265 -8.01 19.24 7.60
CA PRO A 265 -9.16 19.56 8.44
C PRO A 265 -10.43 18.79 8.07
N ILE A 266 -10.61 18.45 6.79
CA ILE A 266 -11.76 17.66 6.33
C ILE A 266 -11.70 16.27 6.95
N VAL A 267 -10.52 15.63 6.94
CA VAL A 267 -10.34 14.30 7.53
C VAL A 267 -10.47 14.34 9.05
N GLN A 268 -9.94 15.37 9.71
CA GLN A 268 -10.05 15.50 11.17
C GLN A 268 -11.50 15.68 11.62
N ASN A 269 -12.24 16.57 10.97
CA ASN A 269 -13.65 16.80 11.27
C ASN A 269 -14.49 15.56 10.97
N GLY A 270 -14.22 14.90 9.85
CA GLY A 270 -14.81 13.61 9.55
C GLY A 270 -14.57 12.59 10.68
N ALA A 271 -13.31 12.38 11.08
CA ALA A 271 -12.94 11.40 12.10
C ALA A 271 -13.66 11.64 13.43
N ASP A 272 -13.86 12.90 13.81
CA ASP A 272 -14.64 13.25 15.00
C ASP A 272 -16.13 12.91 14.88
N VAL A 273 -16.75 13.19 13.72
CA VAL A 273 -18.15 12.82 13.44
C VAL A 273 -18.34 11.30 13.49
N GLN A 274 -17.46 10.54 12.83
CA GLN A 274 -17.52 9.07 12.85
C GLN A 274 -17.39 8.50 14.25
N ARG A 275 -16.45 9.03 15.04
CA ARG A 275 -16.26 8.63 16.44
C ARG A 275 -17.51 8.92 17.28
N LYS A 276 -18.11 10.10 17.15
CA LYS A 276 -19.35 10.47 17.87
C LYS A 276 -20.55 9.61 17.46
N ALA A 277 -20.62 9.23 16.20
CA ALA A 277 -21.67 8.36 15.67
C ALA A 277 -21.44 6.86 15.94
N GLY A 278 -20.29 6.47 16.49
CA GLY A 278 -19.95 5.07 16.77
C GLY A 278 -19.78 4.20 15.52
N ILE A 279 -19.51 4.82 14.37
CA ILE A 279 -19.47 4.16 13.05
C ILE A 279 -18.35 4.70 12.15
N PRO A 280 -17.74 3.85 11.31
CA PRO A 280 -17.55 2.41 11.47
C PRO A 280 -16.45 2.11 12.51
N LYS A 281 -16.42 0.90 13.05
CA LYS A 281 -15.23 0.41 13.78
C LYS A 281 -14.18 0.04 12.73
N ALA A 282 -13.09 0.80 12.67
CA ALA A 282 -12.02 0.56 11.71
C ALA A 282 -11.24 -0.69 12.11
N GLU A 283 -11.48 -1.85 11.51
CA GLU A 283 -10.76 -3.08 11.83
C GLU A 283 -9.73 -3.43 10.76
N LEU A 284 -8.55 -3.88 11.20
CA LEU A 284 -7.55 -4.46 10.31
C LEU A 284 -7.67 -5.99 10.34
N ILE A 285 -7.94 -6.57 9.17
CA ILE A 285 -8.16 -8.03 9.01
C ILE A 285 -6.99 -8.63 8.23
N LEU A 286 -6.20 -9.47 8.89
CA LEU A 286 -5.03 -10.15 8.33
C LEU A 286 -5.43 -11.40 7.52
N SER A 287 -6.21 -11.18 6.46
CA SER A 287 -6.68 -12.18 5.50
C SER A 287 -6.83 -11.58 4.11
N SER A 288 -6.81 -12.42 3.09
CA SER A 288 -7.12 -12.12 1.70
C SER A 288 -8.61 -11.93 1.42
N GLU A 289 -9.50 -12.21 2.39
CA GLU A 289 -10.93 -11.96 2.22
C GLU A 289 -11.21 -10.48 1.91
N TYR A 290 -11.94 -10.29 0.80
CA TYR A 290 -12.10 -9.01 0.11
C TYR A 290 -13.56 -8.76 -0.29
N ASP A 291 -14.29 -9.80 -0.72
CA ASP A 291 -15.71 -9.70 -1.04
C ASP A 291 -16.56 -9.54 0.24
N GLY A 292 -17.85 -9.27 0.08
CA GLY A 292 -18.81 -8.98 1.15
C GLY A 292 -18.95 -10.03 2.27
N THR A 293 -18.06 -10.99 2.43
CA THR A 293 -17.92 -11.81 3.64
C THR A 293 -17.69 -10.95 4.89
N ILE A 294 -17.01 -9.80 4.78
CA ILE A 294 -16.95 -8.79 5.86
C ILE A 294 -18.35 -8.21 6.18
N LYS A 295 -19.29 -8.16 5.22
CA LYS A 295 -20.69 -7.76 5.47
C LYS A 295 -21.42 -8.77 6.38
N LYS A 296 -21.06 -10.07 6.34
CA LYS A 296 -21.58 -11.07 7.29
C LYS A 296 -20.91 -10.97 8.68
N ILE A 297 -19.69 -10.43 8.76
CA ILE A 297 -18.96 -10.23 10.03
C ILE A 297 -19.58 -9.06 10.84
N HIS A 298 -20.04 -7.99 10.18
CA HIS A 298 -20.61 -6.82 10.85
C HIS A 298 -22.13 -6.85 11.06
N ALA A 299 -22.89 -7.62 10.27
CA ALA A 299 -24.36 -7.66 10.37
C ALA A 299 -24.87 -8.39 11.63
N VAL A 300 -24.02 -9.15 12.33
CA VAL A 300 -24.40 -9.85 13.57
C VAL A 300 -24.09 -8.96 14.77
N ARG A 301 -25.05 -8.09 15.12
CA ARG A 301 -25.12 -7.48 16.45
C ARG A 301 -25.10 -8.60 17.50
N GLY A 302 -23.97 -8.74 18.17
CA GLY A 302 -23.75 -9.66 19.28
C GLY A 302 -22.95 -10.88 18.85
N ASN A 303 -21.66 -10.89 19.22
CA ASN A 303 -20.74 -12.03 19.29
C ASN A 303 -21.12 -13.24 18.44
N VAL A 304 -20.35 -13.49 17.38
CA VAL A 304 -19.91 -14.81 16.88
C VAL A 304 -19.49 -14.61 15.42
N TYR A 305 -18.18 -14.70 15.14
CA TYR A 305 -17.76 -15.25 13.86
C TYR A 305 -18.57 -16.53 13.70
N SER A 306 -19.46 -16.66 12.72
CA SER A 306 -20.06 -17.97 12.47
C SER A 306 -18.89 -18.92 12.20
N TYR A 307 -18.51 -19.67 13.23
CA TYR A 307 -17.42 -20.63 13.22
C TYR A 307 -17.77 -21.84 12.36
N GLU A 308 -18.92 -21.79 11.68
CA GLU A 308 -19.40 -22.74 10.70
C GLU A 308 -18.90 -22.39 9.28
N THR A 309 -18.53 -21.13 9.04
CA THR A 309 -17.84 -20.71 7.80
C THR A 309 -16.41 -21.27 7.76
N GLU A 310 -15.87 -21.54 6.55
CA GLU A 310 -14.47 -21.96 6.41
C GLU A 310 -13.49 -20.98 7.04
N PHE A 311 -13.77 -19.68 6.95
CA PHE A 311 -12.99 -18.62 7.57
C PHE A 311 -13.00 -18.72 9.10
N GLY A 312 -14.18 -18.88 9.70
CA GLY A 312 -14.32 -19.04 11.15
C GLY A 312 -13.62 -20.31 11.67
N LYS A 313 -13.69 -21.42 10.95
CA LYS A 313 -12.92 -22.65 11.28
C LYS A 313 -11.41 -22.43 11.20
N LYS A 314 -10.93 -21.72 10.17
CA LYS A 314 -9.51 -21.36 10.02
C LYS A 314 -9.03 -20.45 11.16
N ILE A 315 -9.80 -19.42 11.54
CA ILE A 315 -9.46 -18.54 12.67
C ILE A 315 -9.31 -19.31 13.98
N LYS A 316 -10.18 -20.30 14.25
CA LYS A 316 -10.10 -21.14 15.47
C LYS A 316 -8.79 -21.92 15.58
N SER A 317 -8.15 -22.24 14.46
CA SER A 317 -6.88 -22.98 14.45
C SER A 317 -5.65 -22.10 14.67
N LEU A 318 -5.82 -20.78 14.73
CA LEU A 318 -4.73 -19.82 14.94
C LEU A 318 -4.50 -19.57 16.44
N PRO A 319 -3.27 -19.26 16.85
CA PRO A 319 -2.95 -18.96 18.26
C PRO A 319 -3.61 -17.66 18.76
N GLU A 320 -4.00 -16.77 17.85
CA GLU A 320 -4.71 -15.52 18.14
C GLU A 320 -5.58 -15.14 16.95
N SER A 321 -6.66 -14.39 17.19
CA SER A 321 -7.48 -13.84 16.10
C SER A 321 -6.66 -12.94 15.16
N PRO A 322 -6.77 -13.11 13.82
CA PRO A 322 -6.09 -12.29 12.82
C PRO A 322 -6.75 -10.92 12.63
N ILE A 323 -7.59 -10.49 13.57
CA ILE A 323 -8.32 -9.22 13.51
C ILE A 323 -7.79 -8.29 14.59
N SER A 324 -7.37 -7.10 14.16
CA SER A 324 -6.92 -6.01 15.03
C SER A 324 -7.98 -4.91 15.07
N THR A 325 -8.67 -4.83 16.20
CA THR A 325 -9.62 -3.77 16.50
C THR A 325 -8.91 -2.61 17.22
N PRO A 326 -9.24 -1.35 16.93
CA PRO A 326 -8.68 -0.19 17.62
C PRO A 326 -9.01 -0.26 19.11
N PRO A 327 -8.06 0.09 20.00
CA PRO A 327 -8.36 0.26 21.41
C PRO A 327 -9.52 1.23 21.65
N SER A 328 -10.24 1.06 22.75
CA SER A 328 -11.28 2.00 23.15
C SER A 328 -10.70 3.43 23.26
N GLY A 329 -11.44 4.41 22.74
CA GLY A 329 -11.02 5.81 22.73
C GLY A 329 -9.95 6.16 21.67
N THR A 330 -9.65 5.27 20.73
CA THR A 330 -8.72 5.58 19.63
C THR A 330 -9.20 6.78 18.82
N LYS A 331 -8.31 7.73 18.58
CA LYS A 331 -8.48 8.91 17.72
C LYS A 331 -7.47 8.83 16.59
N VAL A 332 -7.87 8.31 15.42
CA VAL A 332 -6.96 8.03 14.31
C VAL A 332 -6.31 9.29 13.71
N GLU A 333 -6.95 10.44 13.86
CA GLU A 333 -6.41 11.74 13.47
C GLU A 333 -5.29 12.21 14.41
N ASN A 334 -5.31 11.77 15.67
CA ASN A 334 -4.26 12.05 16.63
C ASN A 334 -3.10 11.06 16.45
N GLN A 335 -1.90 11.59 16.22
CA GLN A 335 -0.72 10.79 15.92
C GLN A 335 -0.43 9.73 16.98
N ASP A 336 -0.35 10.09 18.26
CA ASP A 336 0.01 9.16 19.33
C ASP A 336 -1.05 8.07 19.53
N SER A 337 -2.32 8.46 19.46
CA SER A 337 -3.45 7.53 19.56
C SER A 337 -3.46 6.53 18.39
N ARG A 338 -3.24 7.01 17.16
CA ARG A 338 -3.09 6.16 15.97
C ARG A 338 -1.90 5.23 16.09
N MET A 339 -0.73 5.75 16.47
CA MET A 339 0.49 4.96 16.60
C MET A 339 0.38 3.90 17.70
N ARG A 340 -0.38 4.16 18.77
CA ARG A 340 -0.72 3.12 19.75
C ARG A 340 -1.47 1.95 19.11
N TRP A 341 -2.46 2.21 18.27
CA TRP A 341 -3.17 1.14 17.55
C TRP A 341 -2.26 0.42 16.54
N ILE A 342 -1.50 1.16 15.73
CA ILE A 342 -0.54 0.60 14.77
C ILE A 342 0.44 -0.34 15.48
N ASN A 343 0.97 0.06 16.65
CA ASN A 343 1.89 -0.77 17.43
C ASN A 343 1.23 -2.07 17.93
N LEU A 344 -0.03 -2.01 18.36
CA LEU A 344 -0.77 -3.22 18.77
C LEU A 344 -1.08 -4.14 17.59
N ALA A 345 -1.44 -3.58 16.43
CA ALA A 345 -1.62 -4.33 15.19
C ALA A 345 -0.32 -5.00 14.74
N ALA A 346 0.80 -4.27 14.80
CA ALA A 346 2.14 -4.76 14.51
C ALA A 346 2.54 -5.92 15.41
N GLN A 347 2.31 -5.81 16.72
CA GLN A 347 2.61 -6.88 17.67
C GLN A 347 1.75 -8.13 17.44
N LYS A 348 0.46 -7.96 17.11
CA LYS A 348 -0.43 -9.09 16.75
C LYS A 348 0.06 -9.79 15.50
N TYR A 349 0.33 -9.05 14.44
CA TYR A 349 0.92 -9.58 13.21
C TYR A 349 2.24 -10.31 13.49
N HIS A 350 3.10 -9.72 14.34
CA HIS A 350 4.38 -10.30 14.72
C HIS A 350 4.21 -11.65 15.43
N ARG A 351 3.34 -11.73 16.44
CA ARG A 351 3.04 -13.00 17.15
C ARG A 351 2.52 -14.08 16.20
N LEU A 352 1.63 -13.72 15.28
CA LEU A 352 1.12 -14.67 14.28
C LEU A 352 2.23 -15.14 13.32
N MET A 353 3.10 -14.24 12.85
CA MET A 353 4.22 -14.59 11.98
C MET A 353 5.34 -15.39 12.68
N LEU A 354 5.43 -15.32 14.01
CA LEU A 354 6.30 -16.18 14.81
C LEU A 354 5.70 -17.55 15.13
N SER A 355 4.42 -17.78 14.81
CA SER A 355 3.77 -19.06 15.08
C SER A 355 3.90 -20.03 13.90
N ASP A 356 4.14 -21.31 14.22
CA ASP A 356 4.23 -22.42 13.28
C ASP A 356 2.94 -22.63 12.47
N VAL A 357 1.80 -22.22 13.00
CA VAL A 357 0.49 -22.28 12.30
C VAL A 357 0.03 -20.91 11.81
N GLY A 358 0.38 -19.84 12.52
CA GLY A 358 0.03 -18.47 12.16
C GLY A 358 0.76 -17.97 10.90
N ARG A 359 2.07 -18.22 10.78
CA ARG A 359 2.84 -17.78 9.62
C ARG A 359 2.40 -18.47 8.32
N PRO A 360 2.26 -19.81 8.25
CA PRO A 360 1.77 -20.43 7.03
C PRO A 360 0.40 -19.92 6.59
N TYR A 361 -0.49 -19.62 7.55
CA TYR A 361 -1.76 -18.96 7.27
C TYR A 361 -1.53 -17.57 6.65
N LEU A 362 -0.82 -16.67 7.31
CA LEU A 362 -0.61 -15.31 6.81
C LEU A 362 0.12 -15.28 5.46
N GLU A 363 1.13 -16.13 5.26
CA GLU A 363 1.85 -16.24 3.99
C GLU A 363 0.94 -16.78 2.87
N LYS A 364 0.02 -17.69 3.16
CA LYS A 364 -1.00 -18.14 2.21
C LYS A 364 -1.92 -16.98 1.81
N GLU A 365 -2.41 -16.21 2.77
CA GLU A 365 -3.26 -15.05 2.50
C GLU A 365 -2.52 -13.99 1.67
N LEU A 366 -1.25 -13.74 1.97
CA LEU A 366 -0.39 -12.84 1.18
C LEU A 366 -0.19 -13.36 -0.26
N ARG A 367 -0.06 -14.68 -0.47
CA ARG A 367 0.02 -15.26 -1.83
C ARG A 367 -1.25 -15.02 -2.63
N THR A 368 -2.42 -15.12 -2.00
CA THR A 368 -3.69 -14.79 -2.65
C THR A 368 -3.72 -13.30 -3.05
N ILE A 369 -3.33 -12.39 -2.14
CA ILE A 369 -3.27 -10.94 -2.40
C ILE A 369 -2.24 -10.62 -3.51
N ALA A 370 -1.11 -11.32 -3.54
CA ALA A 370 -0.08 -11.18 -4.57
C ALA A 370 -0.60 -11.49 -5.99
N GLY A 371 -1.73 -12.20 -6.13
CA GLY A 371 -2.41 -12.45 -7.40
C GLY A 371 -3.22 -11.27 -7.96
N TRP A 372 -3.44 -10.19 -7.19
CA TRP A 372 -4.28 -9.05 -7.59
C TRP A 372 -3.56 -7.95 -8.38
N ASN A 373 -2.34 -8.20 -8.86
CA ASN A 373 -1.50 -7.18 -9.50
C ASN A 373 -2.06 -6.68 -10.85
N THR A 374 -3.03 -7.39 -11.42
CA THR A 374 -3.74 -7.02 -12.66
C THR A 374 -5.16 -6.51 -12.41
N SER A 375 -5.56 -6.26 -11.15
CA SER A 375 -6.89 -5.72 -10.83
C SER A 375 -7.18 -4.45 -11.61
N LYS A 376 -8.26 -4.43 -12.37
CA LYS A 376 -8.72 -3.26 -13.12
C LYS A 376 -10.02 -2.78 -12.52
N TRP A 377 -10.29 -1.50 -12.67
CA TRP A 377 -11.62 -0.98 -12.49
C TRP A 377 -12.59 -1.70 -13.42
N ASP A 378 -13.56 -2.39 -12.83
CA ASP A 378 -14.73 -2.91 -13.52
C ASP A 378 -15.91 -2.09 -13.00
N ASP A 379 -16.41 -1.19 -13.85
CA ASP A 379 -17.52 -0.33 -13.45
C ASP A 379 -18.86 -1.06 -13.42
N GLY A 380 -18.98 -2.25 -14.03
CA GLY A 380 -20.26 -2.93 -14.23
C GLY A 380 -21.29 -2.08 -14.99
N LEU A 381 -20.86 -0.96 -15.59
CA LEU A 381 -21.72 0.04 -16.23
C LEU A 381 -21.94 -0.32 -17.69
N SER A 382 -23.17 -0.13 -18.18
CA SER A 382 -23.44 -0.28 -19.61
C SER A 382 -22.65 0.77 -20.40
N GLN A 383 -22.38 0.50 -21.69
CA GLN A 383 -21.70 1.46 -22.56
C GLN A 383 -22.45 2.81 -22.64
N PHE A 384 -23.76 2.80 -22.38
CA PHE A 384 -24.62 3.97 -22.31
C PHE A 384 -24.39 4.80 -21.04
N ASP A 385 -24.20 4.15 -19.88
CA ASP A 385 -23.92 4.84 -18.61
C ASP A 385 -22.53 5.52 -18.62
N LYS A 386 -21.58 4.98 -19.42
CA LYS A 386 -20.24 5.55 -19.64
C LYS A 386 -20.26 6.90 -20.38
N LEU A 387 -21.35 7.24 -21.09
CA LEU A 387 -21.52 8.56 -21.70
C LEU A 387 -21.88 9.65 -20.68
N PHE A 388 -22.49 9.27 -19.54
CA PHE A 388 -23.00 10.21 -18.54
C PHE A 388 -22.16 10.22 -17.25
N ILE A 389 -21.39 9.16 -17.02
CA ILE A 389 -20.46 9.05 -15.91
C ILE A 389 -19.09 9.55 -16.35
N LYS A 390 -18.85 10.86 -16.13
CA LYS A 390 -17.48 11.37 -16.12
C LYS A 390 -16.78 10.74 -14.92
N ILE A 391 -15.82 9.85 -15.17
CA ILE A 391 -14.78 9.51 -14.18
C ILE A 391 -14.34 10.85 -13.59
N GLY A 392 -14.60 11.06 -12.30
CA GLY A 392 -14.44 12.36 -11.67
C GLY A 392 -13.09 12.94 -12.05
N LYS A 393 -13.05 14.23 -12.42
CA LYS A 393 -11.79 14.93 -12.73
C LYS A 393 -10.74 14.59 -11.66
N ASP A 394 -11.15 14.44 -10.40
CA ASP A 394 -10.33 14.15 -9.22
C ASP A 394 -9.73 12.73 -9.14
N SER A 395 -10.09 11.77 -10.00
CA SER A 395 -9.32 10.51 -10.11
C SER A 395 -8.02 10.68 -10.90
N ASN A 396 -7.97 11.71 -11.77
CA ASN A 396 -6.88 12.07 -12.66
C ASN A 396 -6.54 13.58 -12.62
N ASP A 397 -6.93 14.29 -11.55
CA ASP A 397 -6.93 15.76 -11.38
C ASP A 397 -7.41 16.61 -12.59
N GLY A 398 -8.23 16.06 -13.49
CA GLY A 398 -8.65 16.73 -14.72
C GLY A 398 -7.49 17.01 -15.69
N LYS A 399 -6.32 16.41 -15.49
CA LYS A 399 -5.11 16.55 -16.34
C LYS A 399 -5.05 15.53 -17.49
N GLY A 400 -6.07 14.68 -17.61
CA GLY A 400 -6.23 13.71 -18.69
C GLY A 400 -7.54 13.93 -19.44
N GLY A 401 -7.58 15.01 -20.21
CA GLY A 401 -8.61 15.34 -21.19
C GLY A 401 -7.95 16.10 -22.33
#